data_AF-A0A643BVP1-F1
#
_entry.id   AF-A0A643BVP1-F1
#
_cell.length_a   1.000
_cell.length_b   1.000
_cell.length_c   1.000
_cell.angle_alpha   90.00
_cell.angle_beta   90.00
_cell.angle_gamma   90.00
#
_symmetry.space_group_name_H-M   'P 1'
#
loop_
_entity.id
_entity.type
_entity.pdbx_description
1 polymer ?
#
loop_
_entity_poly.entity_id
_entity_poly.type
_entity_poly.pdbx_seq_one_letter_code
_entity_poly.pdbx_strand_id
1 'polypeptide(L)'
;MVKLTVELIEQSAQYTNTVRDHELDLQRYNIPVIESLGATLDQFDAFDFSDNEIWKLGWFSFVEKTGNIISEQQNMPYSILRNPVTNKKHYRLYVIYKVPQVRVLNFQKVKLKEWQKAEKMFKGKRGAQLAKDIARRSKTFNPGACLPTDKKKGGPSLGDVEAIKNAIANVSTLAEVEQLKGLFQSS
;
A
#
# COMPACT_ATOMS: atom_id res chain seq x y z
N MET A 1 -8.16 13.49 8.61
CA MET A 1 -7.17 12.48 8.16
C MET A 1 -5.86 12.87 8.81
N VAL A 2 -5.29 12.04 9.69
CA VAL A 2 -4.01 12.36 10.35
C VAL A 2 -2.93 12.36 9.27
N LYS A 3 -2.16 13.44 9.19
CA LYS A 3 -0.99 13.55 8.33
C LYS A 3 0.24 13.54 9.22
N LEU A 4 1.34 12.97 8.73
CA LEU A 4 2.63 13.13 9.37
C LEU A 4 3.07 14.59 9.21
N THR A 5 2.77 15.41 10.22
CA THR A 5 3.13 16.83 10.29
C THR A 5 4.30 17.03 11.24
N VAL A 6 4.96 18.20 11.16
CA VAL A 6 5.98 18.60 12.15
C VAL A 6 5.40 18.57 13.56
N GLU A 7 4.19 19.10 13.75
CA GLU A 7 3.47 19.07 15.02
C GLU A 7 3.29 17.64 15.56
N LEU A 8 2.97 16.67 14.69
CA LEU A 8 2.84 15.28 15.10
C LEU A 8 4.18 14.73 15.58
N ILE A 9 5.27 15.01 14.87
CA ILE A 9 6.62 14.56 15.23
C ILE A 9 7.04 15.16 16.58
N GLU A 10 6.82 16.46 16.79
CA GLU A 10 7.16 17.14 18.05
C GLU A 10 6.37 16.62 19.25
N GLN A 11 5.11 16.25 19.04
CA GLN A 11 4.24 15.68 20.09
C GLN A 11 4.46 14.18 20.33
N SER A 12 5.12 13.50 19.40
CA SER A 12 5.38 12.07 19.50
C SER A 12 6.46 11.77 20.51
N ALA A 13 6.37 10.58 21.12
CA ALA A 13 7.39 10.15 22.06
C ALA A 13 8.73 9.94 21.34
N GLN A 14 9.79 10.46 21.95
CA GLN A 14 11.16 10.41 21.42
C GLN A 14 12.04 9.91 22.55
N TYR A 15 12.81 8.85 22.29
CA TYR A 15 13.68 8.27 23.30
C TYR A 15 14.83 7.49 22.68
N THR A 16 15.87 7.24 23.47
CA THR A 16 16.91 6.29 23.11
C THR A 16 16.41 4.88 23.39
N ASN A 17 16.35 4.04 22.37
CA ASN A 17 15.87 2.67 22.52
C ASN A 17 16.94 1.76 23.15
N THR A 18 16.60 0.48 23.35
CA THR A 18 17.50 -0.50 24.00
C THR A 18 18.79 -0.78 23.24
N VAL A 19 18.84 -0.51 21.94
CA VAL A 19 20.04 -0.65 21.10
C VAL A 19 20.78 0.68 20.89
N ARG A 20 20.38 1.72 21.62
CA ARG A 20 20.95 3.08 21.61
C ARG A 20 20.65 3.94 20.38
N ASP A 21 19.64 3.57 19.60
CA ASP A 21 19.16 4.40 18.49
C ASP A 21 18.23 5.49 19.04
N HIS A 22 18.30 6.70 18.49
CA HIS A 22 17.30 7.73 18.76
C HIS A 22 16.02 7.42 17.98
N GLU A 23 14.99 6.96 18.69
CA GLU A 23 13.77 6.43 18.12
C GLU A 23 12.62 7.44 18.22
N LEU A 24 11.91 7.62 17.09
CA LEU A 24 10.64 8.32 17.03
C LEU A 24 9.49 7.31 17.05
N ASP A 25 8.71 7.32 18.14
CA ASP A 25 7.54 6.47 18.31
C ASP A 25 6.32 7.10 17.64
N LEU A 26 5.89 6.49 16.53
CA LEU A 26 4.71 6.86 15.77
C LEU A 26 3.65 5.77 15.83
N GLN A 27 3.61 4.98 16.91
CA GLN A 27 2.61 3.94 17.08
C GLN A 27 1.22 4.54 17.34
N ARG A 28 0.18 3.91 16.77
CA ARG A 28 -1.24 4.18 17.12
C ARG A 28 -1.75 5.60 16.82
N TYR A 29 -1.08 6.35 15.93
CA TYR A 29 -1.54 7.67 15.49
C TYR A 29 -2.57 7.63 14.36
N ASN A 30 -3.04 6.43 13.98
CA ASN A 30 -4.03 6.24 12.92
C ASN A 30 -3.57 6.81 11.57
N ILE A 31 -2.26 6.77 11.31
CA ILE A 31 -1.61 7.32 10.11
C ILE A 31 -2.05 6.49 8.90
N PRO A 32 -2.73 7.06 7.90
CA PRO A 32 -3.22 6.31 6.75
C PRO A 32 -2.21 6.22 5.59
N VAL A 33 -1.32 7.20 5.51
CA VAL A 33 -0.33 7.34 4.44
C VAL A 33 0.92 7.96 5.04
N ILE A 34 2.09 7.43 4.71
CA ILE A 34 3.35 8.13 5.00
C ILE A 34 3.78 8.85 3.72
N GLU A 35 4.01 10.16 3.77
CA GLU A 35 4.25 11.00 2.58
C GLU A 35 5.60 11.73 2.59
N SER A 36 6.10 12.14 3.76
CA SER A 36 7.40 12.81 3.89
C SER A 36 7.98 12.60 5.28
N LEU A 37 9.21 12.10 5.32
CA LEU A 37 10.04 12.10 6.53
C LEU A 37 10.99 13.31 6.55
N GLY A 38 11.00 14.17 5.52
CA GLY A 38 11.89 15.34 5.50
C GLY A 38 11.66 16.30 6.67
N ALA A 39 10.46 16.27 7.27
CA ALA A 39 10.13 17.01 8.48
C ALA A 39 10.89 16.52 9.74
N THR A 40 11.50 15.33 9.70
CA THR A 40 12.26 14.78 10.82
C THR A 40 13.72 15.25 10.84
N LEU A 41 14.14 16.03 9.84
CA LEU A 41 15.48 16.64 9.74
C LEU A 41 16.64 15.64 9.98
N ASP A 42 16.44 14.37 9.61
CA ASP A 42 17.38 13.27 9.84
C ASP A 42 17.89 13.16 11.30
N GLN A 43 17.10 13.61 12.29
CA GLN A 43 17.50 13.62 13.70
C GLN A 43 17.30 12.28 14.43
N PHE A 44 16.64 11.31 13.78
CA PHE A 44 16.30 10.01 14.36
C PHE A 44 17.00 8.89 13.61
N ASP A 45 17.39 7.87 14.37
CA ASP A 45 18.01 6.64 13.88
C ASP A 45 16.99 5.51 13.69
N ALA A 46 15.79 5.62 14.27
CA ALA A 46 14.75 4.60 14.16
C ALA A 46 13.33 5.20 14.14
N PHE A 47 12.44 4.52 13.43
CA PHE A 47 11.03 4.89 13.32
C PHE A 47 10.12 3.69 13.57
N ASP A 48 9.20 3.82 14.53
CA ASP A 48 8.15 2.83 14.77
C ASP A 48 6.78 3.33 14.31
N PHE A 49 6.31 2.85 13.17
CA PHE A 49 4.98 3.11 12.62
C PHE A 49 3.98 1.97 12.91
N SER A 50 4.22 1.12 13.91
CA SER A 50 3.35 -0.01 14.21
C SER A 50 1.94 0.44 14.61
N ASP A 51 0.94 -0.42 14.40
CA ASP A 51 -0.46 -0.14 14.80
C ASP A 51 -1.05 1.13 14.17
N ASN A 52 -0.78 1.36 12.90
CA ASN A 52 -1.40 2.44 12.13
C ASN A 52 -2.31 1.89 11.03
N GLU A 53 -2.94 2.81 10.28
CA GLU A 53 -3.81 2.50 9.16
C GLU A 53 -3.10 2.66 7.82
N ILE A 54 -1.77 2.47 7.78
CA ILE A 54 -0.96 2.76 6.59
C ILE A 54 -1.37 1.80 5.47
N TRP A 55 -1.97 2.35 4.41
CA TRP A 55 -2.32 1.61 3.18
C TRP A 55 -1.52 2.08 1.97
N LYS A 56 -0.78 3.19 2.09
CA LYS A 56 0.08 3.74 1.05
C LYS A 56 1.35 4.32 1.64
N LEU A 57 2.45 4.04 0.96
CA LEU A 57 3.75 4.68 1.18
C LEU A 57 3.99 5.63 0.01
N GLY A 58 4.06 6.92 0.28
CA GLY A 58 4.53 7.94 -0.63
C GLY A 58 5.90 8.39 -0.15
N TRP A 59 6.96 8.12 -0.90
CA TRP A 59 8.25 8.76 -0.65
C TRP A 59 8.95 8.95 -1.99
N PHE A 60 9.29 10.21 -2.27
CA PHE A 60 9.98 10.63 -3.49
C PHE A 60 11.40 10.99 -3.10
N SER A 61 12.31 10.06 -3.37
CA SER A 61 13.76 10.24 -3.48
C SER A 61 14.34 11.33 -2.59
N PHE A 62 14.58 11.04 -1.31
CA PHE A 62 15.67 11.74 -0.64
C PHE A 62 16.97 11.01 -1.01
N VAL A 63 17.92 11.81 -1.51
CA VAL A 63 19.25 11.46 -2.03
C VAL A 63 19.27 10.99 -3.49
N GLU A 64 19.83 11.87 -4.31
CA GLU A 64 20.32 11.62 -5.65
C GLU A 64 21.08 10.30 -5.73
N LYS A 65 21.07 9.70 -6.92
CA LYS A 65 21.88 8.55 -7.34
C LYS A 65 23.34 8.65 -6.85
N THR A 66 23.64 8.23 -5.63
CA THR A 66 24.99 7.81 -5.27
C THR A 66 25.03 6.32 -5.56
N GLY A 67 25.54 6.02 -6.76
CA GLY A 67 25.89 4.65 -7.13
C GLY A 67 26.78 4.08 -6.05
N ASN A 68 26.39 2.94 -5.49
CA ASN A 68 27.19 2.13 -4.57
C ASN A 68 27.81 2.91 -3.40
N ILE A 69 27.00 3.34 -2.43
CA ILE A 69 27.48 3.44 -1.06
C ILE A 69 26.47 2.75 -0.14
N ILE A 70 26.66 1.44 0.02
CA ILE A 70 26.29 0.72 1.23
C ILE A 70 27.18 1.28 2.35
N SER A 71 26.86 2.47 2.86
CA SER A 71 27.52 2.97 4.07
C SER A 71 27.04 2.11 5.23
N GLU A 72 28.00 1.48 5.88
CA GLU A 72 27.82 0.47 6.93
C GLU A 72 27.34 1.07 8.27
N GLN A 73 26.90 2.33 8.27
CA GLN A 73 26.77 3.15 9.48
C GLN A 73 25.38 3.77 9.71
N GLN A 74 24.40 3.56 8.82
CA GLN A 74 23.02 4.01 9.07
C GLN A 74 22.05 2.85 8.94
N ASN A 75 21.81 2.17 10.06
CA ASN A 75 21.00 0.96 10.12
C ASN A 75 19.51 1.26 10.34
N MET A 76 19.00 2.36 9.75
CA MET A 76 17.69 2.94 10.02
C MET A 76 16.57 1.87 10.10
N PRO A 77 16.15 1.45 11.30
CA PRO A 77 15.08 0.48 11.47
C PRO A 77 13.74 1.16 11.22
N TYR A 78 12.95 0.54 10.35
CA TYR A 78 11.55 0.88 10.18
C TYR A 78 10.70 -0.30 10.65
N SER A 79 9.81 -0.04 11.60
CA SER A 79 8.70 -0.95 11.89
C SER A 79 7.42 -0.41 11.29
N ILE A 80 6.72 -1.21 10.50
CA ILE A 80 5.37 -0.93 9.97
C ILE A 80 4.42 -2.08 10.33
N LEU A 81 4.68 -2.79 11.42
CA LEU A 81 3.89 -3.94 11.84
C LEU A 81 2.43 -3.55 12.06
N ARG A 82 1.52 -4.49 11.84
CA ARG A 82 0.08 -4.30 12.08
C ARG A 82 -0.51 -3.10 11.32
N ASN A 83 -0.11 -2.95 10.06
CA ASN A 83 -0.66 -1.96 9.13
C ASN A 83 -1.35 -2.66 7.94
N PRO A 84 -2.43 -2.09 7.36
CA PRO A 84 -3.09 -2.67 6.19
C PRO A 84 -2.16 -2.98 5.01
N VAL A 85 -1.13 -2.16 4.78
CA VAL A 85 -0.13 -2.36 3.71
C VAL A 85 0.64 -3.67 3.86
N THR A 86 0.84 -4.19 5.08
CA THR A 86 1.59 -5.43 5.30
C THR A 86 0.85 -6.67 4.81
N ASN A 87 -0.46 -6.58 4.59
CA ASN A 87 -1.28 -7.67 4.07
C ASN A 87 -1.25 -7.76 2.53
N LYS A 88 -0.61 -6.80 1.85
CA LYS A 88 -0.54 -6.77 0.39
C LYS A 88 0.54 -7.72 -0.12
N LYS A 89 0.28 -8.37 -1.26
CA LYS A 89 1.31 -9.16 -1.95
C LYS A 89 2.53 -8.27 -2.25
N HIS A 90 3.72 -8.84 -2.03
CA HIS A 90 5.00 -8.15 -2.27
C HIS A 90 5.22 -6.87 -1.46
N TYR A 91 4.50 -6.62 -0.36
CA TYR A 91 4.62 -5.38 0.42
C TYR A 91 6.08 -5.11 0.84
N ARG A 92 6.83 -6.13 1.26
CA ARG A 92 8.21 -5.99 1.69
C ARG A 92 9.10 -5.45 0.56
N LEU A 93 8.99 -6.02 -0.64
CA LEU A 93 9.71 -5.54 -1.83
C LEU A 93 9.23 -4.14 -2.24
N TYR A 94 7.93 -3.86 -2.08
CA TYR A 94 7.36 -2.55 -2.33
C TYR A 94 7.97 -1.48 -1.42
N VAL A 95 8.10 -1.77 -0.11
CA VAL A 95 8.75 -0.86 0.85
C VAL A 95 10.21 -0.65 0.50
N ILE A 96 10.96 -1.73 0.24
CA ILE A 96 12.38 -1.65 -0.15
C ILE A 96 12.58 -0.80 -1.41
N TYR A 97 11.68 -0.91 -2.39
CA TYR A 97 11.74 -0.10 -3.61
C TYR A 97 11.40 1.38 -3.35
N LYS A 98 10.42 1.65 -2.48
CA LYS A 98 10.00 3.02 -2.14
C LYS A 98 10.95 3.72 -1.17
N VAL A 99 11.70 2.97 -0.38
CA VAL A 99 12.62 3.44 0.66
C VAL A 99 13.98 2.78 0.45
N PRO A 100 14.77 3.19 -0.57
CA PRO A 100 16.06 2.57 -0.84
C PRO A 100 17.06 2.70 0.33
N GLN A 101 16.83 3.63 1.27
CA GLN A 101 17.61 3.79 2.50
C GLN A 101 17.29 2.75 3.59
N VAL A 102 16.19 1.99 3.49
CA VAL A 102 15.84 1.01 4.53
C VAL A 102 16.87 -0.11 4.60
N ARG A 103 17.46 -0.31 5.78
CA ARG A 103 18.43 -1.40 6.05
C ARG A 103 17.82 -2.49 6.91
N VAL A 104 16.92 -2.13 7.82
CA VAL A 104 16.16 -3.06 8.65
C VAL A 104 14.68 -2.72 8.53
N LEU A 105 13.86 -3.70 8.14
CA LEU A 105 12.41 -3.55 8.04
C LEU A 105 11.74 -4.64 8.85
N ASN A 106 10.88 -4.25 9.80
CA ASN A 106 10.19 -5.14 10.74
C ASN A 106 11.17 -6.12 11.42
N PHE A 107 12.28 -5.58 11.96
CA PHE A 107 13.35 -6.34 12.63
C PHE A 107 14.09 -7.35 11.73
N GLN A 108 13.94 -7.25 10.41
CA GLN A 108 14.64 -8.09 9.45
C GLN A 108 15.55 -7.25 8.54
N LYS A 109 16.86 -7.56 8.58
CA LYS A 109 17.86 -6.96 7.67
C LYS A 109 17.45 -7.16 6.21
N VAL A 110 17.50 -6.09 5.44
CA VAL A 110 17.27 -6.09 3.99
C VAL A 110 18.52 -6.62 3.31
N LYS A 111 18.35 -7.63 2.46
CA LYS A 111 19.47 -8.26 1.72
C LYS A 111 19.57 -7.68 0.32
N LEU A 112 20.78 -7.68 -0.25
CA LEU A 112 21.03 -7.25 -1.64
C LEU A 112 20.12 -7.99 -2.65
N LYS A 113 19.88 -9.29 -2.44
CA LYS A 113 18.96 -10.09 -3.28
C LYS A 113 17.53 -9.58 -3.26
N GLU A 114 17.06 -9.04 -2.12
CA GLU A 114 15.72 -8.45 -2.03
C GLU A 114 15.65 -7.12 -2.75
N TRP A 115 16.69 -6.30 -2.60
CA TRP A 115 16.81 -5.03 -3.33
C TRP A 115 16.80 -5.23 -4.85
N GLN A 116 17.60 -6.17 -5.36
CA GLN A 116 17.62 -6.50 -6.80
C GLN A 116 16.27 -7.00 -7.30
N LYS A 117 15.55 -7.80 -6.49
CA LYS A 117 14.20 -8.27 -6.81
C LYS A 117 13.20 -7.12 -6.81
N ALA A 118 13.28 -6.22 -5.84
CA ALA A 118 12.42 -5.05 -5.74
C ALA A 118 12.62 -4.13 -6.95
N GLU A 119 13.86 -3.81 -7.30
CA GLU A 119 14.22 -3.05 -8.49
C GLU A 119 13.66 -3.71 -9.76
N LYS A 120 13.88 -5.01 -9.94
CA LYS A 120 13.34 -5.74 -11.11
C LYS A 120 11.81 -5.71 -11.19
N MET A 121 11.13 -5.81 -10.05
CA MET A 121 9.66 -5.91 -9.97
C MET A 121 8.97 -4.57 -10.16
N PHE A 122 9.52 -3.49 -9.60
CA PHE A 122 8.84 -2.19 -9.54
C PHE A 122 9.40 -1.15 -10.52
N LYS A 123 10.51 -1.42 -11.20
CA LYS A 123 11.04 -0.55 -12.26
C LYS A 123 10.16 -0.56 -13.52
N GLY A 124 10.09 0.58 -14.19
CA GLY A 124 9.39 0.76 -15.46
C GLY A 124 7.86 0.86 -15.33
N LYS A 125 7.16 0.94 -16.48
CA LYS A 125 5.72 1.21 -16.54
C LYS A 125 4.87 0.16 -15.82
N ARG A 126 5.20 -1.13 -15.98
CA ARG A 126 4.49 -2.24 -15.33
C ARG A 126 4.67 -2.22 -13.81
N GLY A 127 5.89 -1.99 -13.34
CA GLY A 127 6.17 -1.87 -11.92
C GLY A 127 5.50 -0.67 -11.26
N ALA A 128 5.38 0.45 -11.98
CA ALA A 128 4.61 1.61 -11.53
C ALA A 128 3.11 1.30 -11.37
N GLN A 129 2.53 0.48 -12.25
CA GLN A 129 1.14 0.03 -12.11
C GLN A 129 0.96 -0.88 -10.90
N LEU A 130 1.85 -1.86 -10.72
CA LEU A 130 1.83 -2.73 -9.54
C LEU A 130 1.95 -1.93 -8.22
N ALA A 131 2.83 -0.93 -8.19
CA ALA A 131 2.97 -0.03 -7.05
C ALA A 131 1.66 0.74 -6.77
N LYS A 132 0.93 1.18 -7.80
CA LYS A 132 -0.39 1.82 -7.65
C LYS A 132 -1.43 0.85 -7.09
N ASP A 133 -1.42 -0.40 -7.55
CA ASP A 133 -2.37 -1.42 -7.10
C ASP A 133 -2.14 -1.79 -5.62
N ILE A 134 -0.88 -1.85 -5.18
CA ILE A 134 -0.51 -2.05 -3.77
C ILE A 134 -0.97 -0.86 -2.93
N ALA A 135 -0.74 0.36 -3.43
CA ALA A 135 -1.14 1.61 -2.80
C ALA A 135 -2.66 1.88 -2.86
N ARG A 136 -3.48 0.94 -3.32
CA ARG A 136 -4.94 1.06 -3.31
C ARG A 136 -5.47 0.65 -1.93
N ARG A 137 -6.17 1.58 -1.27
CA ARG A 137 -6.86 1.31 -0.01
C ARG A 137 -7.84 0.15 -0.20
N SER A 138 -7.66 -0.93 0.55
CA SER A 138 -8.68 -1.97 0.66
C SER A 138 -9.87 -1.39 1.40
N LYS A 139 -11.09 -1.66 0.93
CA LYS A 139 -12.30 -1.40 1.71
C LYS A 139 -12.31 -2.45 2.82
N THR A 140 -11.76 -2.12 3.99
CA THR A 140 -11.88 -2.97 5.17
C THR A 140 -13.37 -3.07 5.51
N PHE A 141 -13.89 -4.30 5.53
CA PHE A 141 -15.23 -4.57 6.00
C PHE A 141 -15.21 -4.41 7.52
N ASN A 142 -15.97 -3.44 8.04
CA ASN A 142 -16.16 -3.27 9.48
C ASN A 142 -17.37 -4.14 9.89
N PRO A 143 -17.18 -5.30 10.56
CA PRO A 143 -18.31 -6.11 11.02
C PRO A 143 -19.10 -5.29 12.05
N GLY A 144 -20.35 -4.96 11.73
CA GLY A 144 -21.21 -4.12 12.57
C GLY A 144 -21.36 -2.65 12.13
N ALA A 145 -20.70 -2.21 11.05
CA ALA A 145 -21.02 -0.93 10.44
C ALA A 145 -22.30 -1.06 9.60
N CYS A 146 -23.26 -0.14 9.79
CA CYS A 146 -24.41 -0.01 8.92
C CYS A 146 -23.95 0.14 7.46
N LEU A 147 -24.65 -0.55 6.54
CA LEU A 147 -24.38 -0.49 5.11
C LEU A 147 -24.30 0.97 4.65
N PRO A 148 -23.26 1.38 3.91
CA PRO A 148 -23.26 2.69 3.28
C PRO A 148 -24.45 2.76 2.33
N THR A 149 -25.40 3.63 2.63
CA THR A 149 -26.51 3.99 1.74
C THR A 149 -26.02 4.90 0.62
N ASP A 150 -25.00 4.47 -0.13
CA ASP A 150 -24.66 5.12 -1.39
C ASP A 150 -25.53 4.53 -2.50
N LYS A 151 -26.55 5.30 -2.83
CA LYS A 151 -27.41 5.11 -3.99
C LYS A 151 -26.55 5.08 -5.27
N LYS A 152 -26.41 3.88 -5.83
CA LYS A 152 -26.76 3.48 -7.22
C LYS A 152 -25.96 2.22 -7.58
N LYS A 153 -26.57 1.05 -7.39
CA LYS A 153 -26.33 -0.07 -8.30
C LYS A 153 -26.87 0.39 -9.66
N GLY A 154 -26.01 0.97 -10.49
CA GLY A 154 -26.34 1.21 -11.90
C GLY A 154 -26.53 -0.15 -12.55
N GLY A 155 -27.63 -0.32 -13.29
CA GLY A 155 -27.84 -1.51 -14.11
C GLY A 155 -26.74 -1.71 -15.16
N PRO A 156 -26.84 -2.77 -15.97
CA PRO A 156 -25.87 -3.05 -17.04
C PRO A 156 -25.63 -1.80 -17.88
N SER A 157 -24.37 -1.54 -18.26
CA SER A 157 -24.04 -0.38 -19.09
C SER A 157 -24.77 -0.47 -20.43
N LEU A 158 -24.96 0.66 -21.13
CA LEU A 158 -25.61 0.66 -22.45
C LEU A 158 -24.90 -0.28 -23.43
N GLY A 159 -23.57 -0.41 -23.34
CA GLY A 159 -22.79 -1.35 -24.14
C GLY A 159 -23.07 -2.82 -23.76
N ASP A 160 -23.29 -3.12 -22.48
CA ASP A 160 -23.68 -4.47 -22.05
C ASP A 160 -25.07 -4.84 -22.57
N VAL A 161 -26.03 -3.89 -22.51
CA VAL A 161 -27.38 -4.10 -23.04
C VAL A 161 -27.36 -4.36 -24.55
N GLU A 162 -26.51 -3.67 -25.29
CA GLU A 162 -26.38 -3.84 -26.74
C GLU A 162 -25.69 -5.16 -27.12
N ALA A 163 -24.64 -5.53 -26.38
CA ALA A 163 -24.01 -6.84 -26.51
C ALA A 163 -24.98 -7.99 -26.19
N ILE A 164 -25.83 -7.82 -25.16
CA ILE A 164 -26.88 -8.79 -24.81
C ILE A 164 -27.92 -8.90 -25.92
N LYS A 165 -28.38 -7.77 -26.48
CA LYS A 165 -29.34 -7.77 -27.61
C LYS A 165 -28.77 -8.48 -28.84
N ASN A 166 -27.51 -8.22 -29.16
CA ASN A 166 -26.82 -8.88 -30.28
C ASN A 166 -26.60 -10.38 -30.02
N ALA A 167 -26.32 -10.77 -28.78
CA ALA A 167 -26.20 -12.18 -28.42
C ALA A 167 -27.55 -12.90 -28.58
N ILE A 168 -28.66 -12.31 -28.11
CA ILE A 168 -29.99 -12.90 -28.24
C ILE A 168 -30.43 -12.98 -29.71
N ALA A 169 -30.12 -11.97 -30.52
CA ALA A 169 -30.47 -11.94 -31.94
C ALA A 169 -29.74 -12.99 -32.79
N ASN A 170 -28.56 -13.43 -32.35
CA ASN A 170 -27.73 -14.40 -33.06
C ASN A 170 -27.91 -15.84 -32.56
N VAL A 171 -28.71 -16.06 -31.51
CA VAL A 171 -28.98 -17.39 -30.99
C VAL A 171 -30.09 -18.05 -31.81
N SER A 172 -29.76 -19.14 -32.49
CA SER A 172 -30.66 -19.87 -33.39
C SER A 172 -31.37 -21.05 -32.72
N THR A 173 -31.06 -21.35 -31.45
CA THR A 173 -31.60 -22.51 -30.74
C THR A 173 -32.30 -22.15 -29.43
N LEU A 174 -33.46 -22.77 -29.19
CA LEU A 174 -34.30 -22.51 -28.01
C LEU A 174 -33.58 -22.86 -26.69
N ALA A 175 -32.70 -23.86 -26.71
CA ALA A 175 -31.95 -24.33 -25.54
C ALA A 175 -30.94 -23.28 -25.02
N GLU A 176 -30.29 -22.56 -25.92
CA GLU A 176 -29.33 -21.50 -25.56
C GLU A 176 -30.05 -20.28 -24.96
N VAL A 177 -31.29 -20.00 -25.40
CA VAL A 177 -32.14 -18.95 -24.82
C VAL A 177 -32.52 -19.26 -23.37
N GLU A 178 -32.86 -20.50 -23.04
CA GLU A 178 -33.16 -20.91 -21.67
C GLU A 178 -31.94 -20.87 -20.75
N GLN A 179 -30.77 -21.28 -21.25
CA GLN A 179 -29.52 -21.22 -20.50
C GLN A 179 -29.13 -19.77 -20.18
N LEU A 180 -29.27 -18.85 -21.15
CA LEU A 180 -29.07 -17.41 -20.92
C LEU A 180 -30.06 -16.86 -19.91
N LYS A 181 -31.35 -17.20 -20.00
CA LYS A 181 -32.38 -16.77 -19.03
C LYS A 181 -32.09 -17.26 -17.61
N GLY A 182 -31.61 -18.50 -17.45
CA GLY A 182 -31.24 -19.07 -16.16
C GLY A 182 -30.10 -18.31 -15.47
N LEU A 183 -29.09 -17.88 -16.24
CA LEU A 183 -27.97 -17.07 -15.76
C LEU A 183 -28.40 -15.69 -15.20
N PHE A 184 -29.49 -15.11 -15.71
CA PHE A 184 -30.01 -13.81 -15.27
C PHE A 184 -30.93 -13.88 -14.06
N GLN A 185 -31.58 -15.03 -13.79
CA GLN A 185 -32.46 -15.19 -12.63
C GLN A 185 -31.69 -15.48 -11.33
N SER A 186 -30.40 -15.78 -11.42
CA SER A 186 -29.53 -16.12 -10.29
C SER A 186 -28.68 -14.95 -9.76
N SER A 187 -28.97 -13.69 -10.12
CA SER A 187 -28.23 -12.48 -9.68
C SER A 187 -29.10 -11.47 -8.94
#